data_AF-A0A2W4LHC4-F1
#
_entry.id   AF-A0A2W4LHC4-F1
#
_cell.length_a   1.000
_cell.length_b   1.000
_cell.length_c   1.000
_cell.angle_alpha   90.00
_cell.angle_beta   90.00
_cell.angle_gamma   90.00
#
_symmetry.space_group_name_H-M   'P 1'
#
loop_
_entity.id
_entity.type
_entity.pdbx_description
1 polymer ?
#
loop_
_entity_poly.entity_id
_entity_poly.type
_entity_poly.pdbx_seq_one_letter_code
_entity_poly.pdbx_strand_id
1 'polypeptide(L)'
;MRHPVTRLRGAPLAAMRLAWAVVALLALAVVALELPRIYVELQTPCAAPPCNYLRPSAAQVATLRELGIPLALRGAVTLGAALVEVAMFSAIGAVIFWLRPDDWMAALTSAVLITFGAVTAILYPAARIPPPLYGPAMAVEALSLITVIVTLYLFPDGRFVPGWSRWLALAWTLWVALSYAWPDAPLSVVQMSFAEFLLVRLFWYGSGVAAQVYRYHRTATPVQRQQTKWVLFGITTALVVFFGLELPIAFVPGLAGEGVTAVLYRLVRLPFLTLSLLLIPISVAISVLHFRLWDVDLLINRTLVYGTLTGALTGIYLASVTVAQFLLRALSGQESDLAIIVSTLAIRALPHPLRGPSQ
;
A
#
# COMPACT_ATOMS: atom_id res chain seq x y z
N MET A 1 1.09 -15.73 -34.05
CA MET A 1 0.68 -14.91 -32.89
C MET A 1 0.06 -15.86 -31.87
N ARG A 2 0.77 -16.21 -30.79
CA ARG A 2 0.23 -17.11 -29.76
C ARG A 2 -0.76 -16.29 -28.92
N HIS A 3 -1.99 -16.78 -28.76
CA HIS A 3 -2.92 -16.21 -27.78
C HIS A 3 -2.20 -16.09 -26.42
N PRO A 4 -2.18 -14.92 -25.78
CA PRO A 4 -1.61 -14.81 -24.45
C PRO A 4 -2.38 -15.77 -23.54
N VAL A 5 -1.66 -16.69 -22.91
CA VAL A 5 -2.18 -17.80 -22.07
C VAL A 5 -3.02 -17.30 -20.89
N THR A 6 -3.04 -15.99 -20.67
CA THR A 6 -3.71 -15.31 -19.57
C THR A 6 -5.13 -14.83 -19.88
N ARG A 7 -5.61 -14.90 -21.12
CA ARG A 7 -6.96 -14.43 -21.45
C ARG A 7 -8.04 -15.49 -21.19
N LEU A 8 -9.10 -15.11 -20.50
CA LEU A 8 -10.27 -15.94 -20.20
C LEU A 8 -11.48 -15.52 -21.04
N ARG A 9 -12.38 -16.47 -21.33
CA ARG A 9 -13.64 -16.24 -22.06
C ARG A 9 -14.78 -17.07 -21.48
N GLY A 10 -16.03 -16.61 -21.61
CA GLY A 10 -17.22 -17.35 -21.18
C GLY A 10 -17.37 -17.45 -19.66
N ALA A 11 -17.78 -18.61 -19.16
CA ALA A 11 -18.00 -18.86 -17.73
C ALA A 11 -16.79 -18.56 -16.82
N PRO A 12 -15.54 -18.99 -17.12
CA PRO A 12 -14.40 -18.71 -16.25
C PRO A 12 -14.08 -17.20 -16.15
N LEU A 13 -14.39 -16.43 -17.21
CA LEU A 13 -14.26 -14.97 -17.17
C LEU A 13 -15.27 -14.34 -16.20
N ALA A 14 -16.53 -14.79 -16.25
CA ALA A 14 -17.56 -14.31 -15.33
C ALA A 14 -17.21 -14.63 -13.87
N ALA A 15 -16.76 -15.86 -13.60
CA ALA A 15 -16.33 -16.29 -12.27
C ALA A 15 -15.15 -15.46 -11.75
N MET A 16 -14.14 -15.20 -12.58
CA MET A 16 -13.00 -14.35 -12.22
C MET A 16 -13.44 -12.92 -11.87
N ARG A 17 -14.32 -12.32 -12.68
CA ARG A 17 -14.82 -10.96 -12.45
C ARG A 17 -15.61 -10.88 -11.14
N LEU A 18 -16.44 -11.88 -10.86
CA LEU A 18 -17.17 -11.96 -9.60
C LEU A 18 -16.21 -12.10 -8.42
N ALA A 19 -15.24 -13.02 -8.49
CA ALA A 19 -14.25 -13.21 -7.44
C ALA A 19 -13.44 -11.93 -7.18
N TRP A 20 -12.99 -11.25 -8.25
CA TRP A 20 -12.31 -9.96 -8.16
C TRP A 20 -13.18 -8.91 -7.47
N ALA A 21 -14.45 -8.78 -7.87
CA ALA A 21 -15.37 -7.80 -7.28
C ALA A 21 -15.62 -8.07 -5.80
N VAL A 22 -15.83 -9.32 -5.42
CA VAL A 22 -16.00 -9.73 -4.01
C VAL A 22 -14.77 -9.38 -3.19
N VAL A 23 -13.57 -9.71 -3.66
CA VAL A 23 -12.32 -9.43 -2.94
C VAL A 23 -12.07 -7.92 -2.81
N ALA A 24 -12.25 -7.16 -3.90
CA ALA A 24 -12.04 -5.72 -3.89
C ALA A 24 -13.05 -5.01 -2.98
N LEU A 25 -14.34 -5.35 -3.07
CA LEU A 25 -15.39 -4.77 -2.23
C LEU A 25 -15.19 -5.14 -0.77
N LEU A 26 -14.81 -6.38 -0.47
CA LEU A 26 -14.55 -6.81 0.90
C LEU A 26 -13.38 -6.04 1.51
N ALA A 27 -12.26 -5.91 0.79
CA ALA A 27 -11.10 -5.17 1.26
C ALA A 27 -11.45 -3.70 1.55
N LEU A 28 -12.17 -3.03 0.66
CA LEU A 28 -12.58 -1.64 0.84
C LEU A 28 -13.64 -1.46 1.93
N ALA A 29 -14.56 -2.41 2.09
CA ALA A 29 -15.54 -2.39 3.16
C ALA A 29 -14.87 -2.52 4.53
N VAL A 30 -13.89 -3.43 4.67
CA VAL A 30 -13.09 -3.55 5.89
C VAL A 30 -12.38 -2.23 6.21
N VAL A 31 -11.75 -1.57 5.22
CA VAL A 31 -11.18 -0.22 5.42
C VAL A 31 -12.23 0.74 5.95
N ALA A 32 -13.34 0.90 5.23
CA ALA A 32 -14.35 1.90 5.53
C ALA A 32 -14.97 1.74 6.93
N LEU A 33 -15.23 0.49 7.33
CA LEU A 33 -15.80 0.17 8.64
C LEU A 33 -14.80 0.38 9.78
N GLU A 34 -13.51 0.27 9.51
CA GLU A 34 -12.45 0.40 10.51
C GLU A 34 -11.95 1.85 10.68
N LEU A 35 -12.14 2.72 9.68
CA LEU A 35 -11.68 4.12 9.71
C LEU A 35 -12.08 4.90 10.99
N PRO A 36 -13.34 4.85 11.47
CA PRO A 36 -13.72 5.55 12.69
C PRO A 36 -12.93 5.07 13.91
N ARG A 37 -12.65 3.76 13.98
CA ARG A 37 -11.87 3.18 15.07
C ARG A 37 -10.42 3.65 14.98
N ILE A 38 -9.77 3.56 13.81
CA ILE A 38 -8.40 4.06 13.59
C ILE A 38 -8.27 5.50 14.08
N TYR A 39 -9.22 6.35 13.70
CA TYR A 39 -9.23 7.76 14.07
C TYR A 39 -9.27 7.96 15.59
N VAL A 40 -10.12 7.23 16.30
CA VAL A 40 -10.17 7.27 17.78
C VAL A 40 -8.86 6.75 18.38
N GLU A 41 -8.31 5.64 17.88
CA GLU A 41 -7.08 5.06 18.41
C GLU A 41 -5.90 6.03 18.33
N LEU A 42 -5.75 6.74 17.20
CA LEU A 42 -4.71 7.73 16.96
C LEU A 42 -4.76 8.91 17.95
N GLN A 43 -5.91 9.15 18.58
CA GLN A 43 -6.11 10.22 19.57
C GLN A 43 -6.02 9.73 21.01
N THR A 44 -6.03 8.41 21.23
CA THR A 44 -6.01 7.82 22.58
C THR A 44 -4.61 7.32 22.95
N PRO A 45 -4.00 7.84 24.03
CA PRO A 45 -2.77 7.28 24.57
C PRO A 45 -2.96 5.82 24.99
N CYS A 46 -1.92 5.03 24.82
CA CYS A 46 -1.85 3.66 25.29
C CYS A 46 -1.84 3.60 26.83
N ALA A 47 -2.77 2.83 27.41
CA ALA A 47 -2.90 2.70 28.87
C ALA A 47 -1.90 1.71 29.49
N ALA A 48 -1.53 0.64 28.77
CA ALA A 48 -0.58 -0.37 29.21
C ALA A 48 0.20 -0.95 28.02
N PRO A 49 1.51 -1.24 28.16
CA PRO A 49 2.30 -1.91 27.13
C PRO A 49 1.76 -3.31 26.77
N PRO A 50 2.02 -3.83 25.55
CA PRO A 50 2.79 -3.21 24.48
C PRO A 50 1.98 -2.15 23.72
N CYS A 51 2.55 -0.94 23.63
CA CYS A 51 1.99 0.13 22.81
C CYS A 51 2.42 -0.06 21.34
N ASN A 52 1.58 0.38 20.41
CA ASN A 52 1.83 0.22 18.98
C ASN A 52 1.92 1.57 18.28
N TYR A 53 2.11 1.54 16.95
CA TYR A 53 2.25 2.76 16.16
C TYR A 53 0.99 3.64 16.19
N LEU A 54 -0.20 3.03 16.28
CA LEU A 54 -1.50 3.72 16.34
C LEU A 54 -1.73 4.41 17.69
N ARG A 55 -1.33 3.79 18.80
CA ARG A 55 -1.53 4.32 20.17
C ARG A 55 -0.19 4.59 20.85
N PRO A 56 0.32 5.84 20.84
CA PRO A 56 1.57 6.17 21.52
C PRO A 56 1.47 6.02 23.04
N SER A 57 2.58 5.69 23.68
CA SER A 57 2.68 5.67 25.15
C SER A 57 2.57 7.09 25.73
N ALA A 58 2.25 7.20 27.02
CA ALA A 58 2.22 8.50 27.70
C ALA A 58 3.56 9.26 27.60
N ALA A 59 4.70 8.56 27.69
CA ALA A 59 6.02 9.18 27.52
C ALA A 59 6.26 9.69 26.10
N GLN A 60 5.80 8.95 25.08
CA GLN A 60 5.86 9.41 23.69
C GLN A 60 4.97 10.62 23.44
N VAL A 61 3.80 10.69 24.08
CA VAL A 61 2.91 11.86 24.01
C VAL A 61 3.56 13.07 24.70
N ALA A 62 4.22 12.88 25.85
CA ALA A 62 4.97 13.94 26.53
C ALA A 62 6.10 14.47 25.63
N THR A 63 6.88 13.56 25.03
CA THR A 63 7.94 13.91 24.08
C THR A 63 7.41 14.68 22.87
N LEU A 64 6.29 14.26 22.29
CA LEU A 64 5.65 14.99 21.18
C LEU A 64 5.24 16.39 21.60
N ARG A 65 4.73 16.57 22.82
CA ARG A 65 4.37 17.87 23.38
C ARG A 65 5.60 18.76 23.56
N GLU A 66 6.72 18.21 24.04
CA GLU A 66 8.01 18.94 24.15
C GLU A 66 8.53 19.40 22.79
N LEU A 67 8.36 18.57 21.76
CA LEU A 67 8.69 18.92 20.37
C LEU A 67 7.67 19.88 19.72
N GLY A 68 6.63 20.30 20.43
CA GLY A 68 5.58 21.17 19.90
C GLY A 68 4.68 20.51 18.85
N ILE A 69 4.60 19.18 18.83
CA ILE A 69 3.78 18.39 17.89
C ILE A 69 2.52 17.89 18.61
N PRO A 70 1.34 18.47 18.32
CA PRO A 70 0.10 18.00 18.93
C PRO A 70 -0.24 16.57 18.51
N LEU A 71 -0.81 15.79 19.42
CA LEU A 71 -1.23 14.41 19.13
C LEU A 71 -2.23 14.35 17.97
N ALA A 72 -3.14 15.34 17.90
CA ALA A 72 -4.09 15.49 16.79
C ALA A 72 -3.38 15.68 15.43
N LEU A 73 -2.27 16.43 15.39
CA LEU A 73 -1.49 16.64 14.17
C LEU A 73 -0.86 15.33 13.69
N ARG A 74 -0.20 14.59 14.59
CA ARG A 74 0.34 13.26 14.28
C ARG A 74 -0.74 12.31 13.78
N GLY A 75 -1.89 12.27 14.46
CA GLY A 75 -3.01 11.40 14.10
C GLY A 75 -3.55 11.71 12.71
N ALA A 76 -3.81 12.98 12.41
CA ALA A 76 -4.32 13.39 11.10
C ALA A 76 -3.31 13.16 9.96
N VAL A 77 -2.01 13.39 10.18
CA VAL A 77 -0.97 13.06 9.18
C VAL A 77 -0.92 11.55 8.93
N THR A 78 -0.99 10.74 9.98
CA THR A 78 -0.97 9.27 9.86
C THR A 78 -2.19 8.76 9.10
N LEU A 79 -3.39 9.24 9.46
CA LEU A 79 -4.63 8.87 8.79
C LEU A 79 -4.65 9.34 7.34
N GLY A 80 -4.20 10.57 7.08
CA GLY A 80 -4.10 11.12 5.73
C GLY A 80 -3.17 10.31 4.83
N ALA A 81 -2.00 9.91 5.34
CA ALA A 81 -1.07 9.04 4.63
C ALA A 81 -1.71 7.68 4.28
N ALA A 82 -2.40 7.06 5.24
CA ALA A 82 -3.11 5.79 5.03
C ALA A 82 -4.21 5.93 3.96
N LEU A 83 -5.02 7.00 4.01
CA LEU A 83 -6.06 7.25 3.01
C LEU A 83 -5.50 7.48 1.61
N VAL A 84 -4.38 8.22 1.50
CA VAL A 84 -3.66 8.43 0.23
C VAL A 84 -3.18 7.09 -0.33
N GLU A 85 -2.64 6.22 0.52
CA GLU A 85 -2.18 4.89 0.14
C GLU A 85 -3.34 4.04 -0.39
N VAL A 86 -4.41 3.86 0.38
CA VAL A 86 -5.61 3.11 -0.05
C VAL A 86 -6.14 3.66 -1.37
N ALA A 87 -6.28 4.99 -1.48
CA ALA A 87 -6.82 5.63 -2.67
C ALA A 87 -5.96 5.38 -3.90
N MET A 88 -4.63 5.57 -3.81
CA MET A 88 -3.73 5.39 -4.95
C MET A 88 -3.68 3.93 -5.40
N PHE A 89 -3.49 2.99 -4.45
CA PHE A 89 -3.45 1.57 -4.75
C PHE A 89 -4.77 1.09 -5.36
N SER A 90 -5.90 1.54 -4.81
CA SER A 90 -7.22 1.14 -5.29
C SER A 90 -7.57 1.74 -6.65
N ALA A 91 -7.22 3.01 -6.87
CA ALA A 91 -7.44 3.67 -8.15
C ALA A 91 -6.65 2.99 -9.27
N ILE A 92 -5.35 2.72 -9.04
CA ILE A 92 -4.51 2.07 -10.04
C ILE A 92 -4.95 0.62 -10.26
N GLY A 93 -5.28 -0.11 -9.19
CA GLY A 93 -5.86 -1.45 -9.29
C GLY A 93 -7.15 -1.46 -10.12
N ALA A 94 -8.09 -0.56 -9.86
CA ALA A 94 -9.34 -0.45 -10.61
C ALA A 94 -9.10 -0.11 -12.09
N VAL A 95 -8.18 0.82 -12.39
CA VAL A 95 -7.81 1.18 -13.77
C VAL A 95 -7.25 -0.03 -14.52
N ILE A 96 -6.37 -0.82 -13.90
CA ILE A 96 -5.81 -2.04 -14.53
C ILE A 96 -6.92 -3.02 -14.89
N PHE A 97 -7.83 -3.30 -13.95
CA PHE A 97 -8.94 -4.22 -14.20
C PHE A 97 -9.89 -3.70 -15.28
N TRP A 98 -10.17 -2.40 -15.30
CA TRP A 98 -11.02 -1.79 -16.32
C TRP A 98 -10.41 -1.85 -17.72
N LEU A 99 -9.08 -1.71 -17.83
CA LEU A 99 -8.36 -1.78 -19.11
C LEU A 99 -8.24 -3.21 -19.66
N ARG A 100 -8.12 -4.21 -18.78
CA ARG A 100 -7.95 -5.63 -19.16
C ARG A 100 -8.80 -6.55 -18.27
N PRO A 101 -10.13 -6.49 -18.35
CA PRO A 101 -11.01 -7.31 -17.52
C PRO A 101 -11.08 -8.77 -17.99
N ASP A 102 -10.43 -9.12 -19.10
CA ASP A 102 -10.34 -10.46 -19.68
C ASP A 102 -9.02 -11.19 -19.41
N ASP A 103 -8.01 -10.50 -18.85
CA ASP A 103 -6.71 -11.07 -18.52
C ASP A 103 -6.62 -11.40 -17.02
N TRP A 104 -6.40 -12.66 -16.67
CA TRP A 104 -6.40 -13.08 -15.26
C TRP A 104 -5.19 -12.57 -14.47
N MET A 105 -4.06 -12.33 -15.14
CA MET A 105 -2.86 -11.82 -14.47
C MET A 105 -2.99 -10.31 -14.20
N ALA A 106 -3.64 -9.58 -15.11
CA ALA A 106 -4.05 -8.20 -14.86
C ALA A 106 -5.06 -8.11 -13.71
N ALA A 107 -6.07 -8.98 -13.69
CA ALA A 107 -7.05 -9.04 -12.61
C ALA A 107 -6.41 -9.42 -11.26
N LEU A 108 -5.49 -10.39 -11.23
CA LEU A 108 -4.75 -10.75 -10.03
C LEU A 108 -3.89 -9.58 -9.52
N THR A 109 -3.14 -8.92 -10.41
CA THR A 109 -2.31 -7.76 -10.04
C THR A 109 -3.16 -6.62 -9.51
N SER A 110 -4.32 -6.36 -10.13
CA SER A 110 -5.30 -5.40 -9.66
C SER A 110 -5.82 -5.71 -8.26
N ALA A 111 -6.26 -6.96 -8.03
CA ALA A 111 -6.73 -7.41 -6.72
C ALA A 111 -5.64 -7.26 -5.67
N VAL A 112 -4.40 -7.65 -5.98
CA VAL A 112 -3.24 -7.48 -5.10
C VAL A 112 -3.00 -6.01 -4.74
N LEU A 113 -3.07 -5.09 -5.69
CA LEU A 113 -2.89 -3.67 -5.36
C LEU A 113 -3.99 -3.18 -4.40
N ILE A 114 -5.26 -3.51 -4.66
CA ILE A 114 -6.38 -3.11 -3.81
C ILE A 114 -6.25 -3.71 -2.40
N THR A 115 -6.01 -5.03 -2.31
CA THR A 115 -5.92 -5.72 -1.01
C THR A 115 -4.65 -5.34 -0.24
N PHE A 116 -3.52 -5.15 -0.92
CA PHE A 116 -2.29 -4.70 -0.28
C PHE A 116 -2.44 -3.30 0.28
N GLY A 117 -2.93 -2.34 -0.50
CA GLY A 117 -3.17 -0.96 -0.02
C GLY A 117 -4.18 -0.90 1.12
N ALA A 118 -5.22 -1.74 1.09
CA ALA A 118 -6.16 -1.88 2.20
C ALA A 118 -5.48 -2.41 3.47
N VAL A 119 -4.69 -3.47 3.37
CA VAL A 119 -4.03 -4.12 4.53
C VAL A 119 -2.92 -3.22 5.11
N THR A 120 -2.11 -2.57 4.28
CA THR A 120 -1.01 -1.71 4.75
C THR A 120 -1.51 -0.45 5.45
N ALA A 121 -2.61 0.14 4.96
CA ALA A 121 -3.24 1.27 5.61
C ALA A 121 -3.88 0.92 6.97
N ILE A 122 -4.20 -0.36 7.18
CA ILE A 122 -4.93 -0.86 8.34
C ILE A 122 -4.06 -1.82 9.19
N LEU A 123 -2.82 -1.45 9.48
CA LEU A 123 -1.90 -2.23 10.33
C LEU A 123 -2.50 -2.48 11.74
N TYR A 124 -3.25 -3.58 11.90
CA TYR A 124 -3.92 -3.93 13.16
C TYR A 124 -3.33 -5.18 13.82
N PRO A 125 -3.24 -5.19 15.16
CA PRO A 125 -3.28 -6.44 15.92
C PRO A 125 -4.68 -7.07 15.80
N ALA A 126 -4.74 -8.34 15.40
CA ALA A 126 -5.99 -9.10 15.22
C ALA A 126 -6.95 -8.99 16.43
N ALA A 127 -6.40 -8.92 17.65
CA ALA A 127 -7.12 -8.84 18.92
C ALA A 127 -8.05 -7.61 19.10
N ARG A 128 -8.07 -6.65 18.17
CA ARG A 128 -8.84 -5.40 18.30
C ARG A 128 -9.93 -5.22 17.25
N ILE A 129 -10.09 -6.18 16.34
CA ILE A 129 -11.17 -6.17 15.36
C ILE A 129 -12.46 -6.66 16.04
N PRO A 130 -13.61 -5.97 15.87
CA PRO A 130 -14.87 -6.44 16.40
C PRO A 130 -15.16 -7.89 15.97
N PRO A 131 -15.72 -8.74 16.86
CA PRO A 131 -16.02 -10.14 16.54
C PRO A 131 -16.71 -10.37 15.18
N PRO A 132 -17.70 -9.56 14.73
CA PRO A 132 -18.33 -9.78 13.42
C PRO A 132 -17.42 -9.50 12.21
N LEU A 133 -16.40 -8.64 12.37
CA LEU A 133 -15.47 -8.28 11.30
C LEU A 133 -14.15 -9.05 11.35
N TYR A 134 -13.88 -9.76 12.45
CA TYR A 134 -12.63 -10.48 12.67
C TYR A 134 -12.34 -11.50 11.57
N GLY A 135 -13.27 -12.43 11.33
CA GLY A 135 -13.10 -13.47 10.28
C GLY A 135 -12.85 -12.88 8.89
N PRO A 136 -13.69 -11.95 8.40
CA PRO A 136 -13.48 -11.30 7.12
C PRO A 136 -12.16 -10.54 7.01
N ALA A 137 -11.75 -9.79 8.04
CA ALA A 137 -10.49 -9.06 8.04
C ALA A 137 -9.28 -10.00 7.98
N MET A 138 -9.30 -11.10 8.75
CA MET A 138 -8.27 -12.15 8.71
C MET A 138 -8.20 -12.83 7.35
N ALA A 139 -9.34 -13.07 6.69
CA ALA A 139 -9.37 -13.63 5.35
C ALA A 139 -8.75 -12.67 4.31
N VAL A 140 -9.06 -11.37 4.39
CA VAL A 140 -8.46 -10.34 3.51
C VAL A 140 -6.95 -10.26 3.73
N GLU A 141 -6.49 -10.28 4.97
CA GLU A 141 -5.07 -10.24 5.30
C GLU A 141 -4.32 -11.47 4.78
N ALA A 142 -4.83 -12.68 5.06
CA ALA A 142 -4.26 -13.93 4.57
C ALA A 142 -4.22 -13.95 3.03
N LEU A 143 -5.31 -13.55 2.37
CA LEU A 143 -5.37 -13.47 0.91
C LEU A 143 -4.36 -12.47 0.36
N SER A 144 -4.22 -11.30 0.98
CA SER A 144 -3.23 -10.29 0.59
C SER A 144 -1.80 -10.85 0.71
N LEU A 145 -1.45 -11.45 1.86
CA LEU A 145 -0.13 -12.06 2.08
C LEU A 145 0.19 -13.14 1.04
N ILE A 146 -0.76 -14.04 0.76
CA ILE A 146 -0.60 -15.10 -0.24
C ILE A 146 -0.42 -14.50 -1.63
N THR A 147 -1.37 -13.66 -2.05
CA THR A 147 -1.45 -13.18 -3.44
C THR A 147 -0.32 -12.24 -3.81
N VAL A 148 0.20 -11.44 -2.87
CA VAL A 148 1.38 -10.58 -3.12
C VAL A 148 2.60 -11.41 -3.51
N ILE A 149 2.97 -12.39 -2.69
CA ILE A 149 4.15 -13.24 -2.94
C ILE A 149 3.95 -14.12 -4.18
N VAL A 150 2.77 -14.73 -4.34
CA VAL A 150 2.45 -15.55 -5.51
C VAL A 150 2.50 -14.70 -6.80
N THR A 151 2.01 -13.45 -6.75
CA THR A 151 2.12 -12.52 -7.87
C THR A 151 3.56 -12.19 -8.20
N LEU A 152 4.45 -12.00 -7.21
CA LEU A 152 5.88 -11.83 -7.47
C LEU A 152 6.52 -13.04 -8.16
N TYR A 153 5.96 -14.25 -8.06
CA TYR A 153 6.47 -15.41 -8.79
C TYR A 153 5.86 -15.59 -10.18
N LEU A 154 4.62 -15.12 -10.38
CA LEU A 154 3.86 -15.29 -11.63
C LEU A 154 3.98 -14.11 -12.59
N PHE A 155 3.99 -12.88 -12.07
CA PHE A 155 3.96 -11.62 -12.81
C PHE A 155 5.14 -11.53 -13.77
N PRO A 156 5.00 -11.15 -15.06
CA PRO A 156 3.77 -10.63 -15.67
C PRO A 156 2.98 -11.65 -16.51
N ASP A 157 3.53 -12.82 -16.81
CA ASP A 157 2.96 -13.74 -17.81
C ASP A 157 2.16 -14.91 -17.19
N GLY A 158 2.06 -14.96 -15.86
CA GLY A 158 1.34 -16.02 -15.15
C GLY A 158 2.09 -17.35 -15.09
N ARG A 159 3.42 -17.35 -15.25
CA ARG A 159 4.23 -18.57 -15.29
C ARG A 159 5.32 -18.53 -14.23
N PHE A 160 5.47 -19.64 -13.51
CA PHE A 160 6.55 -19.83 -12.53
C PHE A 160 7.89 -19.99 -13.24
N VAL A 161 8.68 -18.91 -13.23
CA VAL A 161 10.05 -18.90 -13.74
C VAL A 161 10.90 -18.10 -12.76
N PRO A 162 11.93 -18.71 -12.15
CA PRO A 162 12.43 -20.08 -12.31
C PRO A 162 11.51 -21.16 -11.72
N GLY A 163 11.65 -22.41 -12.17
CA GLY A 163 10.74 -23.51 -11.82
C GLY A 163 10.74 -23.93 -10.34
N TRP A 164 11.67 -23.44 -9.50
CA TRP A 164 11.62 -23.64 -8.05
C TRP A 164 10.58 -22.74 -7.37
N SER A 165 10.23 -21.60 -7.99
CA SER A 165 9.32 -20.61 -7.42
C SER A 165 7.93 -21.17 -7.14
N ARG A 166 7.49 -22.21 -7.89
CA ARG A 166 6.21 -22.90 -7.64
C ARG A 166 6.17 -23.60 -6.28
N TRP A 167 7.28 -24.18 -5.84
CA TRP A 167 7.34 -24.92 -4.58
C TRP A 167 7.38 -23.96 -3.40
N LEU A 168 8.10 -22.85 -3.56
CA LEU A 168 8.08 -21.75 -2.60
C LEU A 168 6.68 -21.13 -2.52
N ALA A 169 6.03 -20.84 -3.65
CA ALA A 169 4.66 -20.34 -3.69
C ALA A 169 3.68 -21.27 -2.96
N LEU A 170 3.78 -22.59 -3.19
CA LEU A 170 2.96 -23.59 -2.52
C LEU A 170 3.24 -23.62 -1.01
N ALA A 171 4.51 -23.65 -0.62
CA ALA A 171 4.90 -23.65 0.79
C ALA A 171 4.39 -22.40 1.52
N TRP A 172 4.53 -21.21 0.92
CA TRP A 172 3.99 -19.96 1.47
C TRP A 172 2.45 -20.01 1.60
N THR A 173 1.76 -20.45 0.54
CA THR A 173 0.30 -20.51 0.52
C THR A 173 -0.23 -21.44 1.60
N LEU A 174 0.33 -22.64 1.69
CA LEU A 174 -0.05 -23.62 2.71
C LEU A 174 0.26 -23.09 4.10
N TRP A 175 1.44 -22.52 4.31
CA TRP A 175 1.84 -22.05 5.62
C TRP A 175 1.01 -20.88 6.13
N VAL A 176 0.71 -19.88 5.28
CA VAL A 176 -0.19 -18.78 5.65
C VAL A 176 -1.59 -19.32 5.92
N ALA A 177 -2.14 -20.19 5.05
CA ALA A 177 -3.46 -20.76 5.26
C ALA A 177 -3.55 -21.55 6.59
N LEU A 178 -2.56 -22.38 6.89
CA LEU A 178 -2.46 -23.11 8.15
C LEU A 178 -2.35 -22.16 9.35
N SER A 179 -1.58 -21.08 9.24
CA SER A 179 -1.38 -20.11 10.33
C SER A 179 -2.67 -19.38 10.71
N TYR A 180 -3.51 -19.04 9.74
CA TYR A 180 -4.80 -18.39 9.98
C TYR A 180 -5.91 -19.37 10.37
N ALA A 181 -5.82 -20.64 9.93
CA ALA A 181 -6.75 -21.69 10.33
C ALA A 181 -6.46 -22.23 11.74
N TRP A 182 -5.19 -22.26 12.15
CA TRP A 182 -4.74 -22.65 13.50
C TRP A 182 -3.81 -21.58 14.08
N PRO A 183 -4.36 -20.47 14.62
CA PRO A 183 -3.57 -19.38 15.18
C PRO A 183 -2.64 -19.83 16.30
N ASP A 184 -3.03 -20.86 17.07
CA ASP A 184 -2.29 -21.38 18.22
C ASP A 184 -1.09 -22.29 17.84
N ALA A 185 -0.85 -22.55 16.56
CA ALA A 185 0.31 -23.33 16.12
C ALA A 185 1.66 -22.60 16.38
N PRO A 186 2.73 -23.29 16.82
CA PRO A 186 4.01 -22.66 17.16
C PRO A 186 4.70 -21.88 16.03
N LEU A 187 4.41 -22.23 14.78
CA LEU A 187 4.94 -21.57 13.58
C LEU A 187 3.92 -20.65 12.91
N SER A 188 2.83 -20.29 13.60
CA SER A 188 1.81 -19.40 13.05
C SER A 188 2.37 -18.00 12.86
N VAL A 189 2.11 -17.38 11.70
CA VAL A 189 2.48 -15.97 11.45
C VAL A 189 1.86 -15.01 12.47
N VAL A 190 0.76 -15.39 13.11
CA VAL A 190 0.05 -14.57 14.11
C VAL A 190 0.78 -14.56 15.47
N GLN A 191 1.56 -15.60 15.77
CA GLN A 191 2.30 -15.71 17.04
C GLN A 191 3.74 -15.18 16.97
N MET A 192 4.24 -14.86 15.78
CA MET A 192 5.62 -14.42 15.60
C MET A 192 5.89 -13.12 16.33
N SER A 193 7.08 -13.04 16.93
CA SER A 193 7.63 -11.75 17.31
C SER A 193 7.83 -10.87 16.07
N PHE A 194 7.90 -9.56 16.28
CA PHE A 194 8.14 -8.60 15.21
C PHE A 194 9.41 -8.92 14.40
N ALA A 195 10.49 -9.34 15.07
CA ALA A 195 11.76 -9.66 14.42
C ALA A 195 11.67 -10.91 13.53
N GLU A 196 11.06 -11.99 14.03
CA GLU A 196 10.83 -13.22 13.27
C GLU A 196 9.99 -12.95 12.03
N PHE A 197 8.92 -12.18 12.19
CA PHE A 197 8.04 -11.80 11.10
C PHE A 197 8.76 -10.99 10.01
N LEU A 198 9.65 -10.07 10.39
CA LEU A 198 10.47 -9.32 9.44
C LEU A 198 11.46 -10.22 8.69
N LEU A 199 12.11 -11.16 9.36
CA LEU A 199 13.05 -12.09 8.72
C LEU A 199 12.35 -13.01 7.73
N VAL A 200 11.17 -13.52 8.10
CA VAL A 200 10.31 -14.30 7.21
C VAL A 200 9.92 -13.48 5.99
N ARG A 201 9.42 -12.25 6.18
CA ARG A 201 9.09 -11.36 5.06
C ARG A 201 10.30 -11.07 4.19
N LEU A 202 11.48 -10.83 4.77
CA LEU A 202 12.71 -10.57 4.04
C LEU A 202 13.06 -11.74 3.12
N PHE A 203 12.96 -12.98 3.62
CA PHE A 203 13.18 -14.17 2.83
C PHE A 203 12.18 -14.30 1.66
N TRP A 204 10.88 -14.14 1.92
CA TRP A 204 9.83 -14.32 0.91
C TRP A 204 9.79 -13.21 -0.15
N TYR A 205 9.91 -11.95 0.27
CA TYR A 205 10.03 -10.84 -0.67
C TYR A 205 11.36 -10.90 -1.44
N GLY A 206 12.45 -11.25 -0.76
CA GLY A 206 13.78 -11.40 -1.37
C GLY A 206 13.81 -12.50 -2.43
N SER A 207 13.20 -13.66 -2.16
CA SER A 207 13.06 -14.75 -3.15
C SER A 207 12.15 -14.35 -4.31
N GLY A 208 11.06 -13.62 -4.06
CA GLY A 208 10.23 -13.02 -5.11
C GLY A 208 11.02 -12.09 -6.03
N VAL A 209 11.77 -11.15 -5.46
CA VAL A 209 12.66 -10.26 -6.23
C VAL A 209 13.73 -11.04 -6.97
N ALA A 210 14.35 -12.05 -6.35
CA ALA A 210 15.35 -12.90 -6.99
C ALA A 210 14.78 -13.66 -8.20
N ALA A 211 13.54 -14.16 -8.10
CA ALA A 211 12.84 -14.78 -9.23
C ALA A 211 12.59 -13.78 -10.37
N GLN A 212 12.15 -12.56 -10.06
CA GLN A 212 11.94 -11.49 -11.05
C GLN A 212 13.24 -11.07 -11.73
N VAL A 213 14.32 -10.88 -10.97
CA VAL A 213 15.67 -10.57 -11.47
C VAL A 213 16.19 -11.71 -12.35
N TYR A 214 16.07 -12.95 -11.90
CA TYR A 214 16.46 -14.12 -12.69
C TYR A 214 15.75 -14.11 -14.04
N ARG A 215 14.44 -13.87 -14.04
CA ARG A 215 13.65 -13.83 -15.27
C ARG A 215 14.04 -12.67 -16.17
N TYR A 216 14.23 -11.48 -15.61
CA TYR A 216 14.67 -10.28 -16.33
C TYR A 216 15.97 -10.53 -17.11
N HIS A 217 16.94 -11.21 -16.50
CA HIS A 217 18.22 -11.50 -17.13
C HIS A 217 18.20 -12.71 -18.07
N ARG A 218 17.54 -13.81 -17.70
CA ARG A 218 17.70 -15.10 -18.37
C ARG A 218 16.64 -15.42 -19.43
N THR A 219 15.41 -14.93 -19.29
CA THR A 219 14.29 -15.40 -20.14
C THR A 219 13.46 -14.27 -20.74
N ALA A 220 13.46 -13.07 -20.16
CA ALA A 220 12.67 -11.96 -20.65
C ALA A 220 13.14 -11.47 -22.03
N THR A 221 12.19 -11.29 -22.95
CA THR A 221 12.45 -10.64 -24.25
C THR A 221 12.77 -9.15 -24.06
N PRO A 222 13.35 -8.46 -25.06
CA PRO A 222 13.63 -7.01 -24.96
C PRO A 222 12.40 -6.17 -24.59
N VAL A 223 11.23 -6.54 -25.12
CA VAL A 223 9.95 -5.87 -24.81
C VAL A 223 9.55 -6.14 -23.35
N GLN A 224 9.60 -7.40 -22.91
CA GLN A 224 9.27 -7.77 -21.53
C GLN A 224 10.20 -7.12 -20.51
N ARG A 225 11.49 -6.93 -20.85
CA ARG A 225 12.42 -6.18 -20.00
C ARG A 225 11.96 -4.75 -19.80
N GLN A 226 11.56 -4.04 -20.86
CA GLN A 226 11.05 -2.68 -20.71
C GLN A 226 9.76 -2.63 -19.88
N GLN A 227 8.86 -3.59 -20.10
CA GLN A 227 7.61 -3.71 -19.35
C GLN A 227 7.82 -4.03 -17.86
N THR A 228 8.84 -4.81 -17.50
CA THR A 228 9.07 -5.23 -16.11
C THR A 228 10.09 -4.37 -15.36
N LYS A 229 10.91 -3.60 -16.07
CA LYS A 229 11.98 -2.77 -15.49
C LYS A 229 11.46 -1.81 -14.42
N TRP A 230 10.40 -1.07 -14.71
CA TRP A 230 9.86 -0.09 -13.76
C TRP A 230 9.24 -0.77 -12.55
N VAL A 231 8.48 -1.86 -12.76
CA VAL A 231 7.89 -2.65 -11.66
C VAL A 231 8.97 -3.20 -10.74
N LEU A 232 10.03 -3.79 -11.30
CA LEU A 232 11.15 -4.31 -10.51
C LEU A 232 11.84 -3.18 -9.74
N PHE A 233 12.09 -2.05 -10.37
CA PHE A 233 12.66 -0.88 -9.70
C PHE A 233 11.78 -0.38 -8.54
N GLY A 234 10.46 -0.25 -8.75
CA GLY A 234 9.51 0.22 -7.74
C GLY A 234 9.44 -0.73 -6.55
N ILE A 235 9.28 -2.03 -6.81
CA ILE A 235 9.20 -3.07 -5.77
C ILE A 235 10.52 -3.18 -5.00
N THR A 236 11.67 -3.25 -5.69
CA THR A 236 12.97 -3.34 -5.01
C THR A 236 13.25 -2.10 -4.16
N THR A 237 12.95 -0.90 -4.67
CA THR A 237 13.13 0.34 -3.89
C THR A 237 12.22 0.37 -2.66
N ALA A 238 10.94 0.03 -2.82
CA ALA A 238 9.99 -0.04 -1.71
C ALA A 238 10.46 -1.04 -0.63
N LEU A 239 10.93 -2.22 -1.03
CA LEU A 239 11.43 -3.23 -0.10
C LEU A 239 12.72 -2.80 0.60
N VAL A 240 13.67 -2.18 -0.11
CA VAL A 240 14.91 -1.68 0.49
C VAL A 240 14.61 -0.61 1.53
N VAL A 241 13.71 0.34 1.23
CA VAL A 241 13.29 1.37 2.18
C VAL A 241 12.54 0.75 3.36
N PHE A 242 11.61 -0.17 3.09
CA PHE A 242 10.86 -0.89 4.14
C PHE A 242 11.81 -1.61 5.10
N PHE A 243 12.65 -2.52 4.61
CA PHE A 243 13.57 -3.25 5.48
C PHE A 243 14.63 -2.36 6.12
N GLY A 244 15.12 -1.34 5.42
CA GLY A 244 16.06 -0.36 5.95
C GLY A 244 15.48 0.47 7.12
N LEU A 245 14.16 0.62 7.19
CA LEU A 245 13.47 1.34 8.27
C LEU A 245 12.83 0.42 9.32
N GLU A 246 12.53 -0.83 9.01
CA GLU A 246 11.94 -1.76 9.98
C GLU A 246 12.99 -2.57 10.76
N LEU A 247 14.04 -3.07 10.08
CA LEU A 247 15.04 -3.91 10.73
C LEU A 247 15.76 -3.20 11.89
N PRO A 248 16.15 -1.91 11.80
CA PRO A 248 16.81 -1.24 12.92
C PRO A 248 15.96 -1.21 14.20
N ILE A 249 14.63 -1.18 14.09
CA ILE A 249 13.73 -1.20 15.26
C ILE A 249 13.89 -2.51 16.04
N ALA A 250 14.11 -3.64 15.35
CA ALA A 250 14.23 -4.95 15.98
C ALA A 250 15.58 -5.13 16.72
N PHE A 251 16.64 -4.42 16.31
CA PHE A 251 18.00 -4.64 16.83
C PHE A 251 18.58 -3.47 17.62
N VAL A 252 17.98 -2.28 17.54
CA VAL A 252 18.46 -1.08 18.23
C VAL A 252 17.45 -0.66 19.30
N PRO A 253 17.72 -0.95 20.60
CA PRO A 253 16.77 -0.67 21.69
C PRO A 253 16.30 0.79 21.76
N GLY A 254 17.17 1.74 21.42
CA GLY A 254 16.85 3.17 21.39
C GLY A 254 15.80 3.57 20.35
N LEU A 255 15.57 2.75 19.32
CA LEU A 255 14.55 2.97 18.29
C LEU A 255 13.21 2.30 18.65
N ALA A 256 13.26 1.19 19.39
CA ALA A 256 12.08 0.48 19.87
C ALA A 256 11.42 1.15 21.10
N GLY A 257 12.22 1.90 21.89
CA GLY A 257 11.80 2.50 23.15
C GLY A 257 10.86 3.70 23.05
N GLU A 258 10.80 4.46 24.13
CA GLU A 258 9.87 5.59 24.30
C GLU A 258 10.53 6.97 24.29
N GLY A 259 11.86 7.03 24.20
CA GLY A 259 12.62 8.28 24.23
C GLY A 259 12.52 9.11 22.95
N VAL A 260 13.12 10.30 22.99
CA VAL A 260 13.14 11.28 21.88
C VAL A 260 13.60 10.66 20.57
N THR A 261 14.66 9.85 20.59
CA THR A 261 15.19 9.18 19.39
C THR A 261 14.13 8.28 18.72
N ALA A 262 13.36 7.51 19.50
CA ALA A 262 12.31 6.65 18.97
C ALA A 262 11.17 7.47 18.37
N VAL A 263 10.79 8.59 19.00
CA VAL A 263 9.75 9.50 18.49
C VAL A 263 10.18 10.14 17.17
N LEU A 264 11.38 10.71 17.11
CA LEU A 264 11.94 11.30 15.89
C LEU A 264 12.05 10.27 14.77
N TYR A 265 12.52 9.07 15.10
CA TYR A 265 12.62 7.97 14.14
C TYR A 265 11.26 7.60 13.54
N ARG A 266 10.21 7.47 14.38
CA ARG A 266 8.86 7.17 13.92
C ARG A 266 8.27 8.27 13.03
N LEU A 267 8.54 9.54 13.35
CA LEU A 267 8.10 10.69 12.55
C LEU A 267 8.74 10.72 11.16
N VAL A 268 10.02 10.36 11.05
CA VAL A 268 10.72 10.25 9.76
C VAL A 268 10.33 8.97 9.02
N ARG A 269 10.17 7.86 9.73
CA ARG A 269 9.86 6.55 9.13
C ARG A 269 8.55 6.57 8.33
N LEU A 270 7.47 7.15 8.87
CA LEU A 270 6.16 7.15 8.22
C LEU A 270 6.21 7.73 6.77
N PRO A 271 6.61 8.99 6.53
CA PRO A 271 6.58 9.57 5.19
C PRO A 271 7.49 8.81 4.22
N PHE A 272 8.66 8.36 4.66
CA PHE A 272 9.56 7.57 3.81
C PHE A 272 8.93 6.23 3.41
N LEU A 273 8.30 5.53 4.36
CA LEU A 273 7.57 4.29 4.07
C LEU A 273 6.44 4.54 3.08
N THR A 274 5.54 5.49 3.36
CA THR A 274 4.40 5.80 2.49
C THR A 274 4.88 6.15 1.08
N LEU A 275 5.82 7.09 0.94
CA LEU A 275 6.34 7.49 -0.38
C LEU A 275 6.98 6.33 -1.13
N SER A 276 7.74 5.48 -0.44
CA SER A 276 8.37 4.31 -1.06
C SER A 276 7.35 3.26 -1.51
N LEU A 277 6.28 3.03 -0.74
CA LEU A 277 5.22 2.08 -1.10
C LEU A 277 4.42 2.55 -2.32
N LEU A 278 4.17 3.86 -2.46
CA LEU A 278 3.50 4.43 -3.64
C LEU A 278 4.29 4.21 -4.94
N LEU A 279 5.61 3.96 -4.88
CA LEU A 279 6.38 3.60 -6.07
C LEU A 279 5.89 2.30 -6.72
N ILE A 280 5.33 1.38 -5.93
CA ILE A 280 4.80 0.10 -6.44
C ILE A 280 3.65 0.36 -7.43
N PRO A 281 2.49 0.94 -7.05
CA PRO A 281 1.40 1.14 -7.98
C PRO A 281 1.78 2.12 -9.09
N ILE A 282 2.59 3.16 -8.83
CA ILE A 282 3.07 4.08 -9.87
C ILE A 282 3.88 3.34 -10.93
N SER A 283 4.80 2.47 -10.52
CA SER A 283 5.62 1.70 -11.45
C SER A 283 4.81 0.71 -12.28
N VAL A 284 3.81 0.05 -11.67
CA VAL A 284 2.86 -0.81 -12.38
C VAL A 284 2.04 0.01 -13.39
N ALA A 285 1.54 1.18 -12.98
CA ALA A 285 0.80 2.07 -13.87
C ALA A 285 1.65 2.49 -15.07
N ILE A 286 2.93 2.86 -14.87
CA ILE A 286 3.86 3.17 -15.96
C ILE A 286 4.01 1.96 -16.91
N SER A 287 4.22 0.77 -16.37
CA SER A 287 4.36 -0.45 -17.16
C SER A 287 3.12 -0.80 -17.98
N VAL A 288 1.93 -0.65 -17.41
CA VAL A 288 0.65 -0.91 -18.09
C VAL A 288 0.34 0.16 -19.13
N LEU A 289 0.45 1.44 -18.75
CA LEU A 289 -0.02 2.56 -19.57
C LEU A 289 0.99 3.04 -20.62
N HIS A 290 2.29 3.02 -20.30
CA HIS A 290 3.32 3.48 -21.22
C HIS A 290 3.92 2.33 -22.03
N PHE A 291 4.28 1.23 -21.36
CA PHE A 291 4.91 0.06 -21.99
C PHE A 291 3.91 -1.00 -22.45
N ARG A 292 2.60 -0.70 -22.34
CA ARG A 292 1.49 -1.54 -22.81
C ARG A 292 1.58 -2.98 -22.29
N LEU A 293 1.92 -3.14 -21.01
CA LEU A 293 1.88 -4.46 -20.38
C LEU A 293 0.49 -5.08 -20.55
N TRP A 294 0.45 -6.36 -20.88
CA TRP A 294 -0.76 -7.10 -21.29
C TRP A 294 -1.43 -6.60 -22.57
N ASP A 295 -0.65 -6.03 -23.50
CA ASP A 295 -1.08 -5.52 -24.80
C ASP A 295 -2.22 -4.50 -24.72
N VAL A 296 -2.26 -3.67 -23.66
CA VAL A 296 -3.27 -2.62 -23.52
C VAL A 296 -3.22 -1.70 -24.74
N ASP A 297 -4.21 -1.86 -25.61
CA ASP A 297 -4.41 -1.02 -26.78
C ASP A 297 -4.95 0.34 -26.33
N LEU A 298 -4.05 1.30 -26.10
CA LEU A 298 -4.41 2.71 -25.94
C LEU A 298 -4.85 3.32 -27.28
N LEU A 299 -5.87 2.74 -27.92
CA LEU A 299 -6.62 3.46 -28.95
C LEU A 299 -7.39 4.65 -28.35
N ILE A 300 -7.44 4.75 -27.02
CA ILE A 300 -7.99 5.86 -26.24
C ILE A 300 -6.84 6.55 -25.49
N ASN A 301 -6.16 7.43 -26.23
CA ASN A 301 -5.42 8.64 -25.85
C ASN A 301 -4.54 8.69 -24.59
N ARG A 302 -3.39 9.37 -24.75
CA ARG A 302 -2.55 9.96 -23.69
C ARG A 302 -3.37 10.63 -22.56
N THR A 303 -4.58 11.10 -22.85
CA THR A 303 -5.53 11.68 -21.88
C THR A 303 -5.94 10.72 -20.77
N LEU A 304 -5.94 9.40 -20.97
CA LEU A 304 -6.31 8.46 -19.89
C LEU A 304 -5.16 8.32 -18.89
N VAL A 305 -3.93 8.26 -19.38
CA VAL A 305 -2.71 8.20 -18.55
C VAL A 305 -2.55 9.50 -17.78
N TYR A 306 -2.58 10.63 -18.48
CA TYR A 306 -2.51 11.93 -17.83
C TYR A 306 -3.75 12.21 -16.99
N GLY A 307 -4.94 11.74 -17.40
CA GLY A 307 -6.19 11.94 -16.67
C GLY A 307 -6.26 11.12 -15.37
N THR A 308 -5.81 9.87 -15.39
CA THR A 308 -5.70 9.03 -14.18
C THR A 308 -4.61 9.54 -13.26
N LEU A 309 -3.44 9.90 -13.79
CA LEU A 309 -2.36 10.48 -12.99
C LEU A 309 -2.78 11.82 -12.39
N THR A 310 -3.39 12.71 -13.18
CA THR A 310 -3.88 14.03 -12.72
C THR A 310 -5.04 13.86 -11.76
N GLY A 311 -5.96 12.94 -12.01
CA GLY A 311 -7.06 12.62 -11.12
C GLY A 311 -6.58 12.06 -9.78
N ALA A 312 -5.61 11.15 -9.80
CA ALA A 312 -4.97 10.64 -8.58
C ALA A 312 -4.24 11.78 -7.83
N LEU A 313 -3.46 12.61 -8.52
CA LEU A 313 -2.82 13.79 -7.94
C LEU A 313 -3.83 14.78 -7.37
N THR A 314 -4.95 15.01 -8.05
CA THR A 314 -6.02 15.89 -7.59
C THR A 314 -6.71 15.30 -6.37
N GLY A 315 -6.96 13.99 -6.35
CA GLY A 315 -7.50 13.29 -5.18
C GLY A 315 -6.55 13.38 -3.99
N ILE A 316 -5.26 13.18 -4.21
CA ILE A 316 -4.21 13.35 -3.19
C ILE A 316 -4.17 14.80 -2.71
N TYR A 317 -4.24 15.77 -3.62
CA TYR A 317 -4.29 17.18 -3.29
C TYR A 317 -5.51 17.51 -2.43
N LEU A 318 -6.71 17.07 -2.83
CA LEU A 318 -7.94 17.28 -2.09
C LEU A 318 -7.90 16.60 -0.72
N ALA A 319 -7.40 15.37 -0.63
CA ALA A 319 -7.20 14.68 0.64
C ALA A 319 -6.21 15.44 1.52
N SER A 320 -5.09 15.90 0.95
CA SER A 320 -4.08 16.69 1.66
C SER A 320 -4.65 18.03 2.15
N VAL A 321 -5.46 18.72 1.34
CA VAL A 321 -6.14 19.96 1.72
C VAL A 321 -7.17 19.70 2.81
N THR A 322 -7.94 18.60 2.71
CA THR A 322 -8.94 18.24 3.73
C THR A 322 -8.26 17.93 5.06
N VAL A 323 -7.14 17.21 5.03
CA VAL A 323 -6.29 16.98 6.21
C VAL A 323 -5.73 18.29 6.72
N ALA A 324 -5.20 19.16 5.87
CA ALA A 324 -4.68 20.48 6.28
C ALA A 324 -5.76 21.38 6.90
N GLN A 325 -6.98 21.37 6.36
CA GLN A 325 -8.13 22.09 6.93
C GLN A 325 -8.53 21.51 8.28
N PHE A 326 -8.57 20.19 8.41
CA PHE A 326 -8.81 19.51 9.68
C PHE A 326 -7.73 19.87 10.72
N LEU A 327 -6.47 19.90 10.31
CA LEU A 327 -5.33 20.31 11.14
C LEU A 327 -5.44 21.76 11.59
N LEU A 328 -5.77 22.68 10.68
CA LEU A 328 -5.96 24.09 11.01
C LEU A 328 -7.09 24.27 12.03
N ARG A 329 -8.20 23.53 11.88
CA ARG A 329 -9.32 23.54 12.85
C ARG A 329 -8.91 22.97 14.21
N ALA A 330 -8.18 21.86 14.22
CA ALA A 330 -7.71 21.22 15.45
C ALA A 330 -6.66 22.05 16.21
N LEU A 331 -5.84 22.83 15.50
CA LEU A 331 -4.80 23.68 16.09
C LEU A 331 -5.31 25.05 16.53
N SER A 332 -6.28 25.62 15.81
CA SER A 332 -6.79 26.98 16.08
C SER A 332 -7.94 27.02 17.07
N GLY A 333 -8.62 25.89 17.33
CA GLY A 333 -9.76 25.84 18.25
C GLY A 333 -10.95 26.72 17.84
N GLN A 334 -10.94 27.29 16.63
CA GLN A 334 -12.00 28.15 16.11
C GLN A 334 -12.55 27.62 14.79
N GLU A 335 -13.89 27.55 14.71
CA GLU A 335 -14.61 27.58 13.44
C GLU A 335 -14.41 28.97 12.82
N SER A 336 -13.30 29.18 12.13
CA SER A 336 -13.08 30.47 11.47
C SER A 336 -13.06 30.28 9.96
N ASP A 337 -14.17 30.61 9.33
CA ASP A 337 -14.30 30.85 7.88
C ASP A 337 -13.18 31.75 7.33
N LEU A 338 -12.53 32.55 8.18
CA LEU A 338 -11.39 33.39 7.85
C LEU A 338 -10.16 32.58 7.41
N ALA A 339 -9.92 31.39 7.95
CA ALA A 339 -8.77 30.56 7.53
C ALA A 339 -8.94 30.05 6.09
N ILE A 340 -10.19 29.78 5.68
CA ILE A 340 -10.54 29.40 4.30
C ILE A 340 -10.36 30.59 3.37
N ILE A 341 -10.76 31.79 3.79
CA ILE A 341 -10.62 33.02 3.00
C ILE A 341 -9.13 33.38 2.83
N VAL A 342 -8.33 33.30 3.89
CA VAL A 342 -6.89 33.62 3.86
C VAL A 342 -6.11 32.61 3.04
N SER A 343 -6.38 31.30 3.18
CA SER A 343 -5.71 30.28 2.37
C SER A 343 -6.09 30.38 0.88
N THR A 344 -7.35 30.69 0.57
CA THR A 344 -7.80 30.89 -0.82
C THR A 344 -7.19 32.15 -1.44
N LEU A 345 -7.10 33.25 -0.69
CA LEU A 345 -6.47 34.50 -1.13
C LEU A 345 -4.95 34.35 -1.30
N ALA A 346 -4.27 33.65 -0.39
CA ALA A 346 -2.83 33.41 -0.48
C ALA A 346 -2.46 32.57 -1.71
N ILE A 347 -3.27 31.56 -2.05
CA ILE A 347 -3.06 30.72 -3.24
C ILE A 347 -3.38 31.50 -4.52
N ARG A 348 -4.41 32.35 -4.53
CA ARG A 348 -4.73 33.23 -5.67
C ARG A 348 -3.71 34.34 -5.88
N ALA A 349 -2.97 34.74 -4.84
CA ALA A 349 -1.93 35.74 -4.90
C ALA A 349 -0.58 35.22 -5.41
N LEU A 350 -0.41 33.89 -5.62
CA LEU A 350 0.77 33.38 -6.30
C LEU A 350 0.76 33.85 -7.77
N PRO A 351 1.80 34.56 -8.23
CA PRO A 351 1.85 35.08 -9.58
C PRO A 351 1.90 33.91 -10.58
N HIS A 352 0.85 33.79 -11.39
CA HIS A 352 0.88 32.96 -12.60
C HIS A 352 2.00 33.47 -13.52
N PRO A 353 2.85 32.59 -14.07
CA PRO A 353 3.91 33.00 -14.98
C PRO A 353 3.28 33.60 -16.24
N LEU A 354 3.52 34.90 -16.44
CA LEU A 354 3.11 35.64 -17.62
C LEU A 354 3.73 34.98 -18.85
N ARG A 355 2.87 34.46 -19.73
CA ARG A 355 3.25 34.01 -21.07
C ARG A 355 3.34 35.23 -22.01
N GLY A 356 4.54 35.42 -22.56
CA GLY A 356 4.81 35.95 -23.92
C GLY A 356 5.20 37.43 -24.04
N PRO A 357 5.87 37.84 -25.14
CA PRO A 357 6.06 37.10 -26.39
C PRO A 357 7.50 36.91 -26.87
N SER A 358 7.67 35.91 -27.72
CA SER A 358 8.71 35.80 -28.75
C SER A 358 8.83 37.08 -29.58
N GLN A 359 10.05 37.59 -29.70
CA GLN A 359 10.58 38.18 -30.94
C GLN A 359 11.88 37.47 -31.29
#